data_AF-A0A5B9QVK7-F1
#
_entry.id   AF-A0A5B9QVK7-F1
#
_cell.length_a   1.000
_cell.length_b   1.000
_cell.length_c   1.000
_cell.angle_alpha   90.00
_cell.angle_beta   90.00
_cell.angle_gamma   90.00
#
_symmetry.space_group_name_H-M   'P 1'
#
loop_
_entity.id
_entity.type
_entity.pdbx_description
1 polymer ?
#
loop_
_entity_poly.entity_id
_entity_poly.type
_entity_poly.pdbx_seq_one_letter_code
_entity_poly.pdbx_strand_id
1 'polypeptide(L)'
;MAKAKANDHYSDDRRNSKYPRKIGSIVNQLIARRGYAQVTANEQLQQVVGEAVGKDLAATVRVGNLKRGVLELYASDSVTMQELTFLKRKILRSINKAMPDGGVKNLRFRISGSG
;
A
#
# COMPACT_ATOMS: atom_id res chain seq x y z
N MET A 1 39.14 -77.17 -1.06
CA MET A 1 40.16 -76.12 -0.89
C MET A 1 39.44 -74.78 -0.98
N ALA A 2 39.13 -74.10 0.13
CA ALA A 2 39.96 -73.10 0.86
C ALA A 2 40.23 -71.85 -0.01
N LYS A 3 40.04 -70.59 0.37
CA LYS A 3 39.88 -69.81 1.62
C LYS A 3 39.34 -68.40 1.20
N ALA A 4 38.49 -67.70 1.97
CA ALA A 4 38.79 -66.45 2.75
C ALA A 4 39.55 -65.34 1.98
N LYS A 5 39.29 -64.01 2.09
CA LYS A 5 38.66 -63.16 3.13
C LYS A 5 38.62 -61.68 2.65
N ALA A 6 37.77 -60.88 3.32
CA ALA A 6 37.92 -59.46 3.71
C ALA A 6 37.88 -58.37 2.60
N ASN A 7 36.98 -57.38 2.63
CA ASN A 7 36.65 -56.31 3.60
C ASN A 7 37.20 -54.99 3.04
N ASP A 8 36.36 -53.99 2.81
CA ASP A 8 36.63 -52.64 3.29
C ASP A 8 35.37 -51.77 3.27
N HIS A 9 35.13 -51.21 4.45
CA HIS A 9 34.19 -50.16 4.76
C HIS A 9 34.53 -48.88 3.99
N TYR A 10 33.52 -48.25 3.39
CA TYR A 10 33.42 -46.79 3.42
C TYR A 10 31.99 -46.40 3.77
N SER A 11 31.85 -45.92 5.00
CA SER A 11 30.67 -45.20 5.47
C SER A 11 30.72 -43.74 4.98
N ASP A 12 29.54 -43.13 4.92
CA ASP A 12 29.28 -41.68 4.98
C ASP A 12 29.21 -40.91 3.66
N ASP A 13 27.99 -40.53 3.26
CA ASP A 13 27.66 -39.09 3.20
C ASP A 13 26.13 -38.92 3.33
N ARG A 14 25.71 -38.60 4.55
CA ARG A 14 24.39 -38.03 4.84
C ARG A 14 24.27 -36.67 4.17
N ARG A 15 23.57 -36.56 3.03
CA ARG A 15 23.05 -35.26 2.56
C ARG A 15 21.55 -35.28 2.27
N ASN A 16 20.83 -35.14 3.38
CA ASN A 16 19.65 -34.31 3.53
C ASN A 16 19.64 -33.10 2.57
N SER A 17 19.04 -33.26 1.39
CA SER A 17 18.67 -32.11 0.54
C SER A 17 17.35 -31.53 1.04
N LYS A 18 17.46 -30.75 2.12
CA LYS A 18 16.42 -29.85 2.60
C LYS A 18 16.31 -28.70 1.61
N TYR A 19 15.56 -28.86 0.52
CA TYR A 19 15.20 -27.74 -0.33
C TYR A 19 14.41 -26.72 0.52
N PRO A 20 14.90 -25.50 0.74
CA PRO A 20 14.13 -24.47 1.43
C PRO A 20 12.96 -24.09 0.52
N ARG A 21 11.73 -24.32 0.99
CA ARG A 21 10.53 -23.79 0.35
C ARG A 21 10.74 -22.29 0.12
N LYS A 22 10.61 -21.86 -1.13
CA LYS A 22 10.95 -20.52 -1.62
C LYS A 22 10.28 -19.45 -0.74
N ILE A 23 11.11 -18.72 0.01
CA ILE A 23 10.75 -17.52 0.78
C ILE A 23 10.00 -16.49 -0.10
N GLY A 24 10.15 -16.56 -1.43
CA GLY A 24 9.40 -15.75 -2.40
C GLY A 24 7.87 -15.87 -2.32
N SER A 25 7.29 -17.00 -1.88
CA SER A 25 5.82 -17.12 -1.80
C SER A 25 5.21 -16.32 -0.63
N ILE A 26 5.88 -16.31 0.53
CA ILE A 26 5.43 -15.58 1.73
C ILE A 26 5.60 -14.08 1.53
N VAL A 27 6.73 -13.66 0.93
CA VAL A 27 7.00 -12.26 0.60
C VAL A 27 5.97 -11.74 -0.42
N ASN A 28 5.67 -12.50 -1.47
CA ASN A 28 4.68 -12.10 -2.47
C ASN A 28 3.26 -11.99 -1.87
N GLN A 29 2.88 -12.92 -0.99
CA GLN A 29 1.55 -12.90 -0.37
C GLN A 29 1.37 -11.72 0.59
N LEU A 30 2.44 -11.32 1.31
CA LEU A 30 2.44 -10.15 2.18
C LEU A 30 2.43 -8.84 1.38
N ILE A 31 3.22 -8.75 0.30
CA ILE A 31 3.22 -7.59 -0.62
C ILE A 31 1.86 -7.43 -1.29
N ALA A 32 1.27 -8.53 -1.78
CA ALA A 32 -0.05 -8.51 -2.39
C ALA A 32 -1.11 -8.05 -1.39
N ARG A 33 -1.15 -8.63 -0.18
CA ARG A 33 -2.11 -8.24 0.87
C ARG A 33 -1.97 -6.78 1.28
N ARG A 34 -0.74 -6.28 1.42
CA ARG A 34 -0.45 -4.87 1.73
C ARG A 34 -0.91 -3.94 0.60
N GLY A 35 -0.64 -4.32 -0.65
CA GLY A 35 -1.05 -3.58 -1.85
C GLY A 35 -2.55 -3.47 -1.98
N TYR A 36 -3.29 -4.58 -1.84
CA TYR A 36 -4.76 -4.57 -1.89
C TYR A 36 -5.37 -3.72 -0.78
N ALA A 37 -4.90 -3.87 0.47
CA ALA A 37 -5.38 -3.04 1.58
C ALA A 37 -5.10 -1.53 1.34
N GLN A 38 -3.98 -1.20 0.69
CA GLN A 38 -3.65 0.19 0.35
C GLN A 38 -4.52 0.73 -0.78
N VAL A 39 -4.82 -0.07 -1.80
CA VAL A 39 -5.71 0.31 -2.92
C VAL A 39 -7.13 0.56 -2.40
N THR A 40 -7.69 -0.38 -1.63
CA THR A 40 -9.05 -0.23 -1.06
C THR A 40 -9.14 0.98 -0.13
N ALA A 41 -8.13 1.23 0.70
CA ALA A 41 -8.11 2.43 1.56
C ALA A 41 -8.06 3.73 0.74
N ASN A 42 -7.35 3.72 -0.39
CA ASN A 42 -7.25 4.89 -1.27
C ASN A 42 -8.56 5.14 -2.04
N GLU A 43 -9.23 4.08 -2.50
CA GLU A 43 -10.55 4.16 -3.12
C GLU A 43 -11.60 4.73 -2.16
N GLN A 44 -11.60 4.27 -0.91
CA GLN A 44 -12.49 4.80 0.13
C GLN A 44 -12.20 6.29 0.41
N LEU A 45 -10.92 6.67 0.53
CA LEU A 45 -10.55 8.07 0.69
C LEU A 45 -10.96 8.92 -0.52
N GLN A 46 -10.81 8.40 -1.74
CA GLN A 46 -11.23 9.08 -2.96
C GLN A 46 -12.74 9.33 -2.96
N GLN A 47 -13.53 8.35 -2.56
CA GLN A 47 -14.99 8.49 -2.45
C GLN A 47 -15.36 9.57 -1.41
N VAL A 48 -14.83 9.48 -0.19
CA VAL A 48 -15.14 10.42 0.89
C VAL A 48 -14.69 11.85 0.55
N VAL A 49 -13.53 12.00 -0.09
CA VAL A 49 -13.06 13.30 -0.58
C VAL A 49 -14.00 13.83 -1.65
N GLY A 50 -14.41 13.00 -2.62
CA GLY A 50 -15.37 13.37 -3.66
C GLY A 50 -16.70 13.87 -3.10
N GLU A 51 -17.25 13.16 -2.11
CA GLU A 51 -18.46 13.58 -1.41
C GLU A 51 -18.29 14.90 -0.64
N ALA A 52 -17.11 15.12 -0.05
CA ALA A 52 -16.83 16.33 0.72
C ALA A 52 -16.65 17.58 -0.16
N VAL A 53 -16.00 17.45 -1.31
CA VAL A 53 -15.75 18.56 -2.26
C VAL A 53 -16.95 18.86 -3.15
N GLY A 54 -17.79 17.86 -3.40
CA GLY A 54 -18.94 17.97 -4.30
C GLY A 54 -18.64 17.45 -5.70
N LYS A 55 -19.69 17.19 -6.48
CA LYS A 55 -19.60 16.50 -7.79
C LYS A 55 -18.73 17.25 -8.81
N ASP A 56 -18.78 18.58 -8.80
CA ASP A 56 -18.07 19.41 -9.78
C ASP A 56 -16.55 19.32 -9.60
N LEU A 57 -16.08 19.25 -8.34
CA LEU A 57 -14.65 19.15 -8.01
C LEU A 57 -14.14 17.72 -7.89
N ALA A 58 -15.02 16.73 -7.72
CA ALA A 58 -14.60 15.35 -7.54
C ALA A 58 -13.78 14.82 -8.74
N ALA A 59 -14.07 15.30 -9.95
CA ALA A 59 -13.37 14.89 -11.18
C ALA A 59 -11.96 15.52 -11.30
N THR A 60 -11.75 16.69 -10.72
CA THR A 60 -10.50 17.46 -10.81
C THR A 60 -9.56 17.21 -9.64
N VAL A 61 -9.93 16.30 -8.72
CA VAL A 61 -9.19 16.03 -7.49
C VAL A 61 -8.84 14.55 -7.36
N ARG A 62 -7.56 14.25 -7.10
CA ARG A 62 -7.05 12.89 -6.90
C ARG A 62 -6.43 12.73 -5.53
N VAL A 63 -6.78 11.65 -4.84
CA VAL A 63 -6.17 11.28 -3.57
C VAL A 63 -4.79 10.65 -3.81
N GLY A 64 -3.82 11.17 -3.06
CA GLY A 64 -2.42 10.74 -3.07
C GLY A 64 -2.08 9.85 -1.89
N ASN A 65 -0.85 9.98 -1.40
CA ASN A 65 -0.38 9.21 -0.27
C ASN A 65 -0.82 9.83 1.06
N LEU A 66 -1.09 8.96 2.05
CA LEU A 66 -1.17 9.33 3.45
C LEU A 66 0.17 9.02 4.13
N LYS A 67 0.89 10.06 4.56
CA LYS A 67 2.19 9.90 5.24
C LYS A 67 2.20 10.70 6.53
N ARG A 68 2.48 10.03 7.66
CA ARG A 68 2.56 10.65 9.00
C ARG A 68 1.30 11.47 9.36
N GLY A 69 0.13 11.00 8.91
CA GLY A 69 -1.15 11.67 9.11
C GLY A 69 -1.42 12.87 8.19
N VAL A 70 -0.57 13.13 7.19
CA VAL A 70 -0.83 14.13 6.16
C VAL A 70 -1.28 13.43 4.89
N LEU A 71 -2.52 13.70 4.46
CA LEU A 71 -3.05 13.21 3.20
C LEU A 71 -2.73 14.21 2.09
N GLU A 72 -2.14 13.73 1.00
CA GLU A 72 -1.90 14.54 -0.20
C GLU A 72 -3.12 14.48 -1.12
N LEU A 73 -3.59 15.64 -1.58
CA LEU A 73 -4.62 15.77 -2.61
C LEU A 73 -4.05 16.54 -3.80
N TYR A 74 -4.25 16.01 -4.99
CA TYR A 74 -3.79 16.59 -6.24
C TYR A 74 -4.95 17.24 -6.98
N ALA A 75 -4.84 18.53 -7.24
CA ALA A 75 -5.76 19.30 -8.07
C ALA A 75 -5.25 19.36 -9.52
N SER A 76 -6.16 19.38 -10.49
CA SER A 76 -5.82 19.55 -11.91
C SER A 76 -5.19 20.90 -12.23
N ASP A 77 -5.58 21.94 -11.50
CA ASP A 77 -5.19 23.33 -11.77
C ASP A 77 -5.18 24.18 -10.48
N SER A 78 -4.70 25.41 -10.63
CA SER A 78 -4.58 26.37 -9.53
C SER A 78 -5.93 26.81 -8.96
N VAL A 79 -7.01 26.82 -9.76
CA VAL A 79 -8.34 27.23 -9.31
C VAL A 79 -8.91 26.16 -8.38
N THR A 80 -8.89 24.90 -8.83
CA THR A 80 -9.27 23.74 -8.04
C THR A 80 -8.46 23.67 -6.73
N MET A 81 -7.15 23.97 -6.76
CA MET A 81 -6.33 24.01 -5.55
C MET A 81 -6.78 25.10 -4.55
N GLN A 82 -7.18 26.27 -5.02
CA GLN A 82 -7.71 27.35 -4.16
C GLN A 82 -9.04 26.94 -3.52
N GLU A 83 -9.94 26.36 -4.30
CA GLU A 83 -11.23 25.87 -3.79
C GLU A 83 -11.04 24.76 -2.75
N LEU A 84 -10.15 23.81 -3.01
CA LEU A 84 -9.76 22.80 -2.03
C LEU A 84 -9.20 23.39 -0.74
N THR A 85 -8.41 24.47 -0.86
CA THR A 85 -7.84 25.16 0.29
C THR A 85 -8.93 25.80 1.15
N PHE A 86 -9.94 26.41 0.53
CA PHE A 86 -11.11 26.94 1.21
C PHE A 86 -11.92 25.82 1.90
N LEU A 87 -12.09 24.68 1.23
CA LEU A 87 -12.81 23.52 1.74
C LEU A 87 -12.02 22.65 2.72
N LYS A 88 -10.73 22.95 2.98
CA LYS A 88 -9.82 22.12 3.78
C LYS A 88 -10.42 21.60 5.08
N ARG A 89 -11.03 22.49 5.87
CA ARG A 89 -11.64 22.12 7.17
C ARG A 89 -12.85 21.19 6.99
N LYS A 90 -13.65 21.40 5.95
CA LYS A 90 -14.80 20.56 5.63
C LYS A 90 -14.33 19.16 5.23
N ILE A 91 -13.38 19.08 4.31
CA ILE A 91 -12.82 17.82 3.82
C ILE A 91 -12.21 17.01 4.96
N LEU A 92 -11.37 17.63 5.80
CA LEU A 92 -10.74 16.94 6.93
C LEU A 92 -11.77 16.40 7.93
N ARG A 93 -12.83 17.16 8.21
CA ARG A 93 -13.93 16.70 9.08
C ARG A 93 -14.71 15.55 8.45
N SER A 94 -15.02 15.62 7.15
CA SER A 94 -15.71 14.53 6.45
C SER A 94 -14.90 13.23 6.47
N ILE A 95 -13.59 13.32 6.22
CA ILE A 95 -12.68 12.18 6.29
C ILE A 95 -12.67 11.58 7.70
N ASN A 96 -12.47 12.40 8.74
CA ASN A 96 -12.40 11.89 10.11
C ASN A 96 -13.75 11.38 10.62
N LYS A 97 -14.87 11.86 10.07
CA LYS A 97 -16.21 11.32 10.37
C LYS A 97 -16.45 9.97 9.71
N ALA A 98 -16.05 9.80 8.45
CA ALA A 98 -16.25 8.56 7.70
C ALA A 98 -15.21 7.48 8.06
N MET A 99 -14.00 7.89 8.43
CA MET A 99 -12.85 7.03 8.70
C MET A 99 -12.12 7.50 9.97
N PRO A 100 -12.72 7.33 11.17
CA PRO A 100 -12.11 7.77 12.43
C PRO A 100 -10.75 7.13 12.70
N ASP A 101 -10.56 5.87 12.28
CA ASP A 101 -9.28 5.14 12.39
C ASP A 101 -8.34 5.38 11.18
N GLY A 102 -8.74 6.23 10.23
CA GLY A 102 -7.97 6.52 9.00
C GLY A 102 -6.70 7.33 9.24
N GLY A 103 -6.52 7.91 10.44
CA GLY A 103 -5.28 8.56 10.85
C GLY A 103 -4.96 9.89 10.14
N VAL A 104 -5.94 10.50 9.47
CA VAL A 104 -5.76 11.77 8.74
C VAL A 104 -5.82 12.96 9.71
N LYS A 105 -4.68 13.60 9.92
CA LYS A 105 -4.51 14.76 10.82
C LYS A 105 -4.46 16.08 10.06
N ASN A 106 -4.02 16.06 8.80
CA ASN A 106 -3.89 17.26 7.98
C ASN A 106 -3.99 16.94 6.49
N LEU A 107 -4.23 17.97 5.68
CA LEU A 107 -4.30 17.90 4.23
C LEU A 107 -3.21 18.77 3.61
N ARG A 108 -2.54 18.24 2.59
CA ARG A 108 -1.60 18.97 1.74
C ARG A 108 -2.11 18.94 0.31
N PHE A 109 -2.32 20.12 -0.27
CA PHE A 109 -2.74 20.26 -1.65
C PHE A 109 -1.52 20.43 -2.55
N ARG A 110 -1.57 19.83 -3.74
CA ARG A 110 -0.60 20.01 -4.81
C ARG A 110 -1.32 20.09 -6.13
N ILE A 111 -0.72 20.73 -7.12
CA ILE A 111 -1.17 20.60 -8.51
C ILE A 111 -0.57 19.30 -9.04
N SER A 112 -1.37 18.46 -9.70
CA SER A 112 -0.82 17.37 -10.51
C SER A 112 -0.07 18.03 -11.66
N GLY A 113 1.25 18.06 -11.58
CA GLY A 113 2.05 18.52 -12.71
C GLY A 113 1.72 17.63 -13.90
N SER A 114 1.16 18.23 -14.95
CA SER A 114 1.14 17.63 -16.27
C SER A 114 2.58 17.26 -16.63
N GLY A 115 2.89 15.96 -16.58
CA GLY A 115 3.99 15.40 -17.36
C GLY A 115 3.49 15.18 -18.78
#